data_AF-A0A2K4HQ50-F1
#
_entry.id   AF-A0A2K4HQ50-F1
#
_cell.length_a   1.000
_cell.length_b   1.000
_cell.length_c   1.000
_cell.angle_alpha   90.00
_cell.angle_beta   90.00
_cell.angle_gamma   90.00
#
_symmetry.space_group_name_H-M   'P 1'
#
loop_
_entity.id
_entity.type
_entity.pdbx_description
1 polymer ?
#
loop_
_entity_poly.entity_id
_entity_poly.type
_entity_poly.pdbx_seq_one_letter_code
_entity_poly.pdbx_strand_id
1 'polypeptide(L)' 'MSLAIVHSRAQIGVEAPAVTVEVHMANGLPSLTLVGLPETAVKESKDRVRSAI' A
#
# COMPACT_ATOMS: atom_id res chain seq x y z
N MET A 1 8.30 -3.13 -15.83
CA MET A 1 6.83 -3.13 -15.91
C MET A 1 6.30 -4.34 -15.18
N SER A 2 6.16 -4.28 -13.86
CA SER A 2 5.42 -5.29 -13.12
C SER A 2 4.34 -4.59 -12.30
N LEU A 3 3.09 -4.84 -12.65
CA LEU A 3 1.93 -4.53 -11.82
C LEU A 3 1.67 -5.75 -10.95
N ALA A 4 1.64 -5.57 -9.63
CA ALA A 4 1.15 -6.55 -8.69
C ALA A 4 -0.21 -6.10 -8.16
N ILE A 5 -1.15 -7.05 -8.06
CA ILE A 5 -2.49 -6.83 -7.51
C ILE A 5 -2.64 -7.70 -6.28
N VAL A 6 -3.03 -7.09 -5.16
CA VAL A 6 -3.23 -7.77 -3.88
C VAL A 6 -4.65 -7.48 -3.39
N HIS A 7 -5.42 -8.54 -3.14
CA HIS A 7 -6.73 -8.41 -2.52
C HIS A 7 -6.61 -8.34 -1.00
N SER A 8 -7.32 -7.41 -0.39
CA SER A 8 -7.30 -7.17 1.05
C SER A 8 -8.68 -6.70 1.53
N ARG A 9 -8.79 -6.29 2.79
CA ARG A 9 -9.99 -5.67 3.37
C ARG A 9 -9.61 -4.41 4.14
N ALA A 10 -10.42 -3.36 4.02
CA ALA A 10 -10.29 -2.19 4.89
C ALA A 10 -11.05 -2.42 6.20
N GLN A 11 -10.75 -1.64 7.24
CA GLN A 11 -11.44 -1.69 8.51
C GLN A 11 -12.32 -0.44 8.65
N ILE A 12 -13.64 -0.61 8.64
CA ILE A 12 -14.61 0.47 8.85
C ILE A 12 -15.53 0.07 10.00
N GLY A 13 -15.12 0.41 11.23
CA GLY A 13 -15.81 -0.06 12.43
C GLY A 13 -15.77 -1.59 12.54
N VAL A 14 -16.95 -2.22 12.51
CA VAL A 14 -17.11 -3.68 12.49
C VAL A 14 -17.18 -4.26 11.07
N GLU A 15 -17.29 -3.40 10.07
CA GLU A 15 -17.33 -3.81 8.67
C GLU A 15 -15.91 -3.95 8.12
N ALA A 16 -15.76 -4.92 7.23
CA ALA A 16 -14.52 -5.14 6.49
C ALA A 16 -14.82 -5.14 5.00
N PRO A 17 -14.97 -4.00 4.30
CA PRO A 17 -15.19 -4.01 2.87
C PRO A 17 -13.97 -4.55 2.12
N ALA A 18 -14.20 -5.26 1.01
CA ALA A 18 -13.12 -5.75 0.16
C ALA A 18 -12.43 -4.57 -0.54
N VAL A 19 -11.09 -4.61 -0.59
CA VAL A 19 -10.27 -3.62 -1.29
C VAL A 19 -9.21 -4.30 -2.13
N THR A 20 -8.80 -3.64 -3.20
CA THR A 20 -7.73 -4.10 -4.08
C THR A 20 -6.59 -3.10 -4.03
N VAL A 21 -5.38 -3.60 -3.73
CA VAL A 21 -4.16 -2.80 -3.69
C VAL A 21 -3.35 -3.09 -4.94
N GLU A 22 -3.00 -2.05 -5.66
CA GLU A 22 -2.21 -2.12 -6.89
C GLU A 22 -0.82 -1.54 -6.65
N VAL A 23 0.22 -2.26 -7.06
CA VAL A 23 1.61 -1.83 -6.92
C VAL A 23 2.29 -1.89 -8.27
N HIS A 24 2.80 -0.76 -8.74
CA HIS A 24 3.58 -0.68 -9.95
C HIS A 24 5.06 -0.48 -9.63
N MET A 25 5.93 -1.27 -10.27
CA MET A 25 7.38 -1.12 -10.15
C MET A 25 7.99 -0.59 -11.44
N ALA A 26 8.71 0.52 -11.32
CA ALA A 26 9.49 1.15 -12.37
C ALA A 26 10.99 1.11 -12.02
N ASN A 27 11.85 1.12 -13.04
CA ASN A 27 13.29 1.20 -12.87
C ASN A 27 13.69 2.64 -12.51
N GLY A 28 14.63 2.80 -11.57
CA GLY A 28 15.10 4.12 -11.15
C GLY A 28 15.62 4.13 -9.73
N LEU A 29 15.72 5.33 -9.14
CA LEU A 29 16.13 5.49 -7.76
C LEU A 29 15.06 4.93 -6.79
N PRO A 30 15.46 4.33 -5.66
CA PRO A 30 14.53 3.80 -4.68
C PRO A 30 13.60 4.89 -4.14
N SER A 31 12.32 4.79 -4.50
CA SER A 31 11.26 5.67 -4.02
C SER A 31 9.98 4.87 -3.87
N LEU A 32 9.16 5.27 -2.90
CA LEU A 32 7.86 4.66 -2.65
C LEU A 32 6.84 5.76 -2.41
N THR A 33 5.83 5.79 -3.27
CA THR A 33 4.74 6.76 -3.26
C THR A 33 3.43 6.02 -3.01
N LEU A 34 2.65 6.49 -2.04
CA LEU A 34 1.31 5.98 -1.76
C LEU A 34 0.28 6.96 -2.32
N VAL A 35 -0.67 6.46 -3.09
CA VAL A 35 -1.77 7.21 -3.72
C VAL A 35 -3.13 6.65 -3.28
N GLY A 36 -4.23 7.32 -3.62
CA GLY A 36 -5.58 6.85 -3.28
C GLY A 36 -6.08 7.31 -1.89
N LEU A 37 -5.61 8.46 -1.41
CA LEU A 37 -6.00 9.06 -0.13
C LEU A 37 -5.85 8.10 1.08
N PRO A 38 -4.66 7.49 1.28
CA PRO A 38 -4.47 6.56 2.37
C PRO A 38 -4.54 7.25 3.73
N GLU A 39 -5.03 6.52 4.72
CA GLU A 39 -5.03 6.94 6.12
C GLU A 39 -3.61 7.02 6.69
N THR A 40 -3.46 7.71 7.83
CA THR A 40 -2.17 7.93 8.49
C THR A 40 -1.45 6.62 8.83
N ALA A 41 -2.16 5.62 9.38
CA ALA A 41 -1.56 4.34 9.74
C ALA A 41 -0.94 3.61 8.52
N VAL A 42 -1.56 3.72 7.34
CA VAL A 42 -1.02 3.17 6.08
C VAL A 42 0.21 3.95 5.64
N LYS A 43 0.18 5.29 5.74
CA LYS A 43 1.34 6.15 5.43
C LYS A 43 2.54 5.83 6.32
N GLU A 44 2.34 5.64 7.62
CA GLU A 44 3.38 5.29 8.59
C GLU A 44 3.92 3.86 8.40
N SER A 45 3.08 2.94 7.90
CA SER A 45 3.51 1.57 7.60
C SER A 45 4.63 1.53 6.55
N LYS A 46 4.68 2.52 5.65
CA LYS A 46 5.71 2.65 4.62
C LYS A 46 7.12 2.58 5.20
N ASP A 47 7.37 3.34 6.26
CA ASP A 47 8.71 3.45 6.84
C ASP A 47 9.07 2.18 7.62
N ARG A 48 8.08 1.54 8.26
CA ARG A 48 8.26 0.23 8.93
C ARG A 48 8.61 -0.87 7.95
N VAL A 49 7.92 -0.93 6.82
CA VAL A 49 8.20 -1.94 5.77
C VAL A 49 9.59 -1.72 5.20
N ARG A 50 9.96 -0.46 4.93
CA ARG A 50 11.28 -0.13 4.40
C ARG A 50 12.42 -0.46 5.37
N SER A 51 12.21 -0.40 6.69
CA SER A 51 13.25 -0.79 7.64
C SER A 51 13.39 -2.30 7.83
N ALA A 52 12.40 -3.08 7.40
CA ALA A 52 12.33 -4.52 7.62
C ALA A 52 12.87 -5.36 6.45
N ILE A 53 13.12 -4.74 5.29
CA ILE A 53 13.57 -5.36 4.04
C ILE A 53 14.90 -4.74 3.62
#